data_AF-A0A3C1VEU6-F1
#
_entry.id   AF-A0A3C1VEU6-F1
#
_cell.length_a   1.000
_cell.length_b   1.000
_cell.length_c   1.000
_cell.angle_alpha   90.00
_cell.angle_beta   90.00
_cell.angle_gamma   90.00
#
_symmetry.space_group_name_H-M   'P 1'
#
loop_
_entity.id
_entity.type
_entity.pdbx_description
1 polymer ?
#
loop_
_entity_poly.entity_id
_entity_poly.type
_entity_poly.pdbx_seq_one_letter_code
_entity_poly.pdbx_strand_id
1 'polypeptide(L)'
;RAELVKIAVVTRLNEKLNLSLTAGWGHAGQNGVTMPGKGKLETRGYAADEIASELLGQATHDVFLNNSACWCNVPEKVWDYTIGGYQVIKKWLSYREFDLLGRALTPDEAREATHMARRIAALILLQPELDKNYQAVKSATVAL
;
A
#
# COMPACT_ATOMS: atom_id res chain seq x y z
N ARG A 1 -7.53 -15.38 1.38
CA ARG A 1 -8.69 -14.47 1.54
C ARG A 1 -9.08 -13.96 0.16
N ALA A 2 -10.10 -14.56 -0.44
CA ALA A 2 -10.56 -14.23 -1.80
C ALA A 2 -10.99 -12.76 -1.90
N GLU A 3 -11.51 -12.21 -0.81
CA GLU A 3 -11.94 -10.83 -0.66
C GLU A 3 -10.80 -9.80 -0.82
N LEU A 4 -9.54 -10.19 -0.62
CA LEU A 4 -8.38 -9.29 -0.74
C LEU A 4 -7.79 -9.24 -2.16
N VAL A 5 -8.24 -10.09 -3.08
CA VAL A 5 -7.67 -10.22 -4.44
C VAL A 5 -7.83 -8.93 -5.25
N LYS A 6 -8.79 -8.07 -4.90
CA LYS A 6 -9.03 -6.79 -5.56
C LYS A 6 -8.20 -5.63 -4.99
N ILE A 7 -7.48 -5.82 -3.89
CA ILE A 7 -6.62 -4.79 -3.30
C ILE A 7 -5.31 -4.67 -4.08
N ALA A 8 -4.91 -3.43 -4.35
CA ALA A 8 -3.66 -3.04 -4.99
C ALA A 8 -3.41 -3.77 -6.32
N VAL A 9 -4.42 -3.92 -7.16
CA VAL A 9 -4.27 -4.58 -8.46
C VAL A 9 -3.50 -3.66 -9.40
N VAL A 10 -2.43 -4.16 -10.04
CA VAL A 10 -1.74 -3.40 -11.09
C VAL A 10 -2.67 -3.27 -12.28
N THR A 11 -3.11 -2.05 -12.54
CA THR A 11 -4.02 -1.72 -13.63
C THR A 11 -3.27 -0.93 -14.69
N ARG A 12 -3.46 -1.35 -15.93
CA ARG A 12 -2.97 -0.66 -17.11
C ARG A 12 -4.01 0.37 -17.55
N LEU A 13 -3.58 1.62 -17.74
CA LEU A 13 -4.43 2.76 -18.11
C LEU A 13 -4.34 3.12 -19.60
N ASN A 14 -3.24 2.76 -20.27
CA ASN A 14 -3.01 2.99 -21.71
C ASN A 14 -2.65 1.66 -22.42
N GLU A 15 -2.36 1.66 -23.72
CA GLU A 15 -2.12 0.41 -24.48
C GLU A 15 -0.95 -0.44 -23.97
N LYS A 16 0.16 0.21 -23.55
CA LYS A 16 1.36 -0.47 -23.06
C LYS A 16 1.49 -0.32 -21.54
N LEU A 17 1.65 -1.45 -20.84
CA LEU A 17 1.99 -1.45 -19.42
C LEU A 17 3.43 -0.93 -19.24
N ASN A 18 3.59 0.12 -18.44
CA ASN A 18 4.89 0.66 -18.05
C ASN A 18 5.05 0.55 -16.53
N LEU A 19 6.08 -0.18 -16.09
CA LEU A 19 6.39 -0.39 -14.68
C LEU A 19 7.47 0.57 -14.15
N SER A 20 7.88 1.57 -14.92
CA SER A 20 8.73 2.64 -14.41
C SER A 20 7.97 3.49 -13.40
N LEU A 21 8.50 3.63 -12.19
CA LEU A 21 8.00 4.57 -11.20
C LEU A 21 8.51 5.97 -11.53
N THR A 22 7.66 6.79 -12.13
CA THR A 22 7.98 8.17 -12.55
C THR A 22 6.94 9.15 -12.05
N ALA A 23 6.21 8.80 -11.00
CA ALA A 23 5.14 9.60 -10.42
C ALA A 23 5.64 10.53 -9.29
N GLY A 24 6.94 10.55 -9.01
CA GLY A 24 7.57 11.46 -8.04
C GLY A 24 7.41 11.00 -6.59
N TRP A 25 7.55 9.70 -6.31
CA TRP A 25 7.52 9.12 -4.97
C TRP A 25 8.82 9.33 -4.19
N GLY A 26 9.93 9.54 -4.87
CA GLY A 26 11.21 9.88 -4.25
C GLY A 26 12.16 10.61 -5.19
N HIS A 27 13.17 11.26 -4.63
CA HIS A 27 14.24 11.91 -5.39
C HIS A 27 15.54 11.91 -4.60
N ALA A 28 16.66 12.10 -5.30
CA ALA A 28 17.97 12.21 -4.67
C ALA A 28 18.09 13.55 -3.93
N GLY A 29 18.41 13.49 -2.64
CA GLY A 29 18.82 14.61 -1.82
C GLY A 29 20.34 14.76 -1.78
N GLN A 30 20.81 15.60 -0.86
CA GLN A 30 22.24 15.81 -0.66
C GLN A 30 22.93 14.49 -0.25
N ASN A 31 24.15 14.28 -0.74
CA ASN A 31 24.97 13.10 -0.43
C ASN A 31 24.29 11.75 -0.73
N GLY A 32 23.37 11.69 -1.70
CA GLY A 32 22.71 10.44 -2.09
C GLY A 32 21.60 9.98 -1.15
N VAL A 33 21.19 10.81 -0.18
CA VAL A 33 20.05 10.51 0.69
C VAL A 33 18.77 10.49 -0.13
N THR A 34 17.95 9.45 0.01
CA THR A 34 16.62 9.41 -0.62
C THR A 34 15.64 10.30 0.13
N MET A 35 15.10 11.31 -0.56
CA MET A 35 14.06 12.19 -0.05
C MET A 35 12.67 11.71 -0.52
N PRO A 36 11.68 11.62 0.38
CA PRO A 36 10.34 11.22 0.00
C PRO A 36 9.68 12.32 -0.85
N GLY A 37 9.04 11.91 -1.94
CA GLY A 37 8.25 12.78 -2.80
C GLY A 37 6.76 12.76 -2.47
N LYS A 38 5.99 13.62 -3.15
CA LYS A 38 4.53 13.67 -3.02
C LYS A 38 3.87 12.45 -3.68
N GLY A 39 4.42 11.99 -4.80
CA GLY A 39 3.80 11.00 -5.66
C GLY A 39 2.55 11.51 -6.37
N LYS A 40 1.86 10.58 -7.05
CA LYS A 40 0.53 10.79 -7.61
C LYS A 40 -0.43 9.74 -7.06
N LEU A 41 -1.48 10.24 -6.42
CA LEU A 41 -2.50 9.44 -5.74
C LEU A 41 -3.86 10.03 -6.09
N GLU A 42 -4.81 9.17 -6.42
CA GLU A 42 -6.21 9.54 -6.65
C GLU A 42 -7.10 8.83 -5.65
N THR A 43 -7.92 9.60 -4.93
CA THR A 43 -8.82 9.08 -3.91
C THR A 43 -10.23 8.97 -4.47
N ARG A 44 -10.86 7.82 -4.26
CA ARG A 44 -12.22 7.52 -4.70
C ARG A 44 -12.96 6.65 -3.70
N GLY A 45 -14.27 6.51 -3.89
CA GLY A 45 -15.06 5.49 -3.22
C GLY A 45 -14.73 4.08 -3.72
N TYR A 46 -15.06 3.08 -2.91
CA TYR A 46 -14.98 1.68 -3.30
C TYR A 46 -15.98 1.36 -4.42
N ALA A 47 -15.56 0.58 -5.40
CA ALA A 47 -16.46 -0.03 -6.38
C ALA A 47 -17.28 -1.16 -5.74
N ALA A 48 -18.38 -1.54 -6.39
CA ALA A 48 -19.31 -2.53 -5.85
C ALA A 48 -18.70 -3.93 -5.61
N ASP A 49 -17.64 -4.28 -6.34
CA ASP A 49 -16.91 -5.55 -6.22
C ASP A 49 -15.63 -5.45 -5.39
N GLU A 50 -15.36 -4.30 -4.77
CA GLU A 50 -14.24 -4.07 -3.87
C GLU A 50 -14.68 -4.21 -2.40
N ILE A 51 -13.81 -4.77 -1.56
CA ILE A 51 -14.09 -4.89 -0.13
C ILE A 51 -14.12 -3.51 0.54
N ALA A 52 -15.32 -3.05 0.90
CA ALA A 52 -15.52 -1.90 1.78
C ALA A 52 -15.71 -2.39 3.22
N SER A 53 -14.91 -1.85 4.15
CA SER A 53 -15.01 -2.12 5.58
C SER A 53 -14.63 -0.86 6.34
N GLU A 54 -15.31 -0.56 7.43
CA GLU A 54 -14.95 0.57 8.30
C GLU A 54 -13.48 0.48 8.77
N LEU A 55 -12.97 -0.74 8.99
CA LEU A 55 -11.59 -0.99 9.37
C LEU A 55 -10.58 -0.62 8.27
N LEU A 56 -10.99 -0.66 7.01
CA LEU A 56 -10.17 -0.31 5.85
C LEU A 56 -10.30 1.17 5.45
N GLY A 57 -11.22 1.91 6.08
CA GLY A 57 -11.49 3.32 5.80
C GLY A 57 -12.68 3.53 4.86
N GLN A 58 -13.07 4.79 4.67
CA GLN A 58 -14.24 5.15 3.84
C GLN A 58 -13.89 5.29 2.36
N ALA A 59 -12.61 5.43 2.04
CA ALA A 59 -12.10 5.63 0.69
C ALA A 59 -10.95 4.67 0.37
N THR A 60 -10.64 4.60 -0.91
CA THR A 60 -9.51 3.86 -1.45
C THR A 60 -8.71 4.74 -2.40
N HIS A 61 -7.47 4.36 -2.65
CA HIS A 61 -6.52 5.11 -3.45
C HIS A 61 -6.07 4.32 -4.66
N ASP A 62 -6.04 4.97 -5.81
CA ASP A 62 -5.28 4.51 -6.96
C ASP A 62 -3.89 5.16 -6.90
N VAL A 63 -2.87 4.34 -6.68
CA VAL A 63 -1.47 4.75 -6.43
C VAL A 63 -0.70 4.63 -7.74
N PHE A 64 -0.35 5.75 -8.35
CA PHE A 64 0.17 5.76 -9.72
C PHE A 64 1.65 5.39 -9.76
N LEU A 65 2.01 4.53 -10.72
CA LEU A 65 3.41 4.34 -11.12
C LEU A 65 3.84 5.49 -12.04
N ASN A 66 2.98 5.80 -13.00
CA ASN A 66 3.13 6.82 -14.03
C ASN A 66 1.75 7.05 -14.69
N ASN A 67 1.68 7.76 -15.81
CA ASN A 67 0.40 8.05 -16.50
C ASN A 67 -0.22 6.84 -17.24
N SER A 68 0.44 5.68 -17.27
CA SER A 68 -0.03 4.47 -17.97
C SER A 68 -0.32 3.28 -17.05
N ALA A 69 0.01 3.38 -15.76
CA ALA A 69 -0.23 2.31 -14.79
C ALA A 69 -0.37 2.83 -13.36
N CYS A 70 -1.21 2.16 -12.57
CA CYS A 70 -1.35 2.37 -11.14
C CYS A 70 -1.59 1.03 -10.41
N TRP A 71 -1.36 1.00 -9.10
CA TRP A 71 -2.01 0.04 -8.23
C TRP A 71 -3.37 0.58 -7.85
N CYS A 72 -4.42 -0.02 -8.37
CA CYS A 72 -5.79 0.34 -8.04
C CYS A 72 -6.22 -0.23 -6.70
N ASN A 73 -7.12 0.48 -6.03
CA ASN A 73 -7.79 0.03 -4.81
C ASN A 73 -6.81 -0.29 -3.67
N VAL A 74 -6.05 0.71 -3.23
CA VAL A 74 -5.29 0.67 -1.98
C VAL A 74 -6.12 1.37 -0.90
N PRO A 75 -6.76 0.64 0.02
CA PRO A 75 -7.58 1.24 1.08
C PRO A 75 -6.84 2.33 1.86
N GLU A 76 -7.55 3.36 2.31
CA GLU A 76 -7.00 4.48 3.10
C GLU A 76 -6.17 3.96 4.29
N LYS A 77 -6.72 3.05 5.10
CA LYS A 77 -6.01 2.52 6.27
C LYS A 77 -4.82 1.63 5.92
N VAL A 78 -4.79 1.06 4.71
CA VAL A 78 -3.65 0.31 4.20
C VAL A 78 -2.54 1.25 3.75
N TRP A 79 -2.88 2.35 3.08
CA TRP A 79 -1.94 3.39 2.66
C TRP A 79 -1.32 4.12 3.85
N ASP A 80 -2.13 4.44 4.86
CA ASP A 80 -1.73 5.16 6.07
C ASP A 80 -1.05 4.27 7.10
N TYR A 81 -0.96 2.96 6.86
CA TYR A 81 -0.32 2.04 7.79
C TYR A 81 1.17 2.39 7.99
N THR A 82 1.56 2.58 9.25
CA THR A 82 2.91 3.00 9.61
C THR A 82 3.65 2.00 10.49
N ILE A 83 4.96 1.90 10.30
CA ILE A 83 5.88 1.21 11.21
C ILE A 83 7.01 2.17 11.53
N GLY A 84 7.29 2.41 12.82
CA GLY A 84 8.31 3.37 13.25
C GLY A 84 8.06 4.80 12.78
N GLY A 85 6.80 5.19 12.60
CA GLY A 85 6.40 6.53 12.12
C GLY A 85 6.43 6.72 10.60
N TYR A 86 6.79 5.70 9.81
CA TYR A 86 6.84 5.79 8.35
C TYR A 86 5.70 5.00 7.69
N GLN A 87 5.01 5.64 6.73
CA GLN A 87 4.06 4.96 5.84
C GLN A 87 4.79 3.90 5.01
N VAL A 88 4.43 2.63 5.20
CA VAL A 88 5.20 1.48 4.69
C VAL A 88 5.28 1.48 3.17
N ILE A 89 4.12 1.58 2.50
CA ILE A 89 4.05 1.54 1.03
C ILE A 89 4.73 2.76 0.42
N LYS A 90 4.43 3.97 0.93
CA LYS A 90 5.04 5.21 0.44
C LYS A 90 6.56 5.20 0.57
N LYS A 91 7.08 4.70 1.70
CA LYS A 91 8.52 4.58 1.91
C LYS A 91 9.14 3.58 0.94
N TRP A 92 8.52 2.43 0.69
CA TRP A 92 8.97 1.45 -0.29
C TRP A 92 9.06 2.03 -1.71
N LEU A 93 8.06 2.83 -2.10
CA LEU A 93 8.02 3.52 -3.40
C LEU A 93 9.12 4.58 -3.51
N SER A 94 9.42 5.32 -2.44
CA SER A 94 10.42 6.41 -2.48
C SER A 94 11.83 5.97 -2.88
N TYR A 95 12.23 4.73 -2.56
CA TYR A 95 13.53 4.18 -2.97
C TYR A 95 13.53 3.59 -4.37
N ARG A 96 12.36 3.53 -5.02
CA ARG A 96 12.15 2.84 -6.30
C ARG A 96 11.71 3.77 -7.42
N GLU A 97 11.74 5.08 -7.19
CA GLU A 97 11.63 6.04 -8.28
C GLU A 97 12.67 5.69 -9.35
N PHE A 98 12.30 5.77 -10.62
CA PHE A 98 13.11 5.32 -11.75
C PHE A 98 14.50 5.97 -11.73
N ASP A 99 14.57 7.27 -11.45
CA ASP A 99 15.84 8.02 -11.41
C ASP A 99 16.73 7.64 -10.22
N LEU A 100 16.16 7.05 -9.16
CA LEU A 100 16.89 6.52 -8.00
C LEU A 100 17.28 5.05 -8.18
N LEU A 101 16.37 4.25 -8.74
CA LEU A 101 16.55 2.80 -8.93
C LEU A 101 17.40 2.48 -10.17
N GLY A 102 17.43 3.39 -11.15
CA GLY A 102 18.13 3.25 -12.44
C GLY A 102 17.44 2.31 -13.43
N ARG A 103 16.23 1.84 -13.13
CA ARG A 103 15.47 0.91 -13.97
C ARG A 103 13.99 0.91 -13.62
N ALA A 104 13.18 0.33 -14.50
CA ALA A 104 11.79 -0.01 -14.19
C ALA A 104 11.70 -1.10 -13.11
N LEU A 105 10.54 -1.19 -12.46
CA LEU A 105 10.24 -2.34 -11.62
C LEU A 105 10.18 -3.62 -12.45
N THR A 106 10.61 -4.73 -11.88
CA THR A 106 10.27 -6.04 -12.41
C THR A 106 8.79 -6.35 -12.14
N PRO A 107 8.17 -7.27 -12.90
CA PRO A 107 6.83 -7.75 -12.59
C PRO A 107 6.70 -8.33 -11.17
N ASP A 108 7.76 -8.96 -10.66
CA ASP A 108 7.78 -9.51 -9.31
C ASP A 108 7.79 -8.39 -8.26
N GLU A 109 8.59 -7.34 -8.44
CA GLU A 109 8.59 -6.18 -7.54
C GLU A 109 7.24 -5.46 -7.52
N ALA A 110 6.60 -5.33 -8.69
CA ALA A 110 5.26 -4.74 -8.78
C ALA A 110 4.22 -5.60 -8.05
N ARG A 111 4.33 -6.94 -8.15
CA ARG A 111 3.50 -7.88 -7.39
C ARG A 111 3.79 -7.86 -5.90
N GLU A 112 5.02 -7.64 -5.47
CA GLU A 112 5.33 -7.51 -4.03
C GLU A 112 4.67 -6.29 -3.39
N ALA A 113 4.56 -5.16 -4.09
CA ALA A 113 3.78 -4.02 -3.61
C ALA A 113 2.29 -4.37 -3.42
N THR A 114 1.71 -5.12 -4.37
CA THR A 114 0.36 -5.68 -4.25
C THR A 114 0.23 -6.60 -3.03
N HIS A 115 1.16 -7.53 -2.86
CA HIS A 115 1.13 -8.47 -1.74
C HIS A 115 1.33 -7.77 -0.40
N MET A 116 2.17 -6.75 -0.33
CA MET A 116 2.36 -5.92 0.85
C MET A 116 1.05 -5.23 1.27
N ALA A 117 0.35 -4.58 0.34
CA ALA A 117 -0.93 -3.96 0.62
C ALA A 117 -1.97 -4.98 1.12
N ARG A 118 -2.03 -6.17 0.51
CA ARG A 118 -2.94 -7.25 0.94
C ARG A 118 -2.59 -7.82 2.31
N ARG A 119 -1.31 -7.97 2.64
CA ARG A 119 -0.84 -8.41 3.97
C ARG A 119 -1.22 -7.38 5.03
N ILE A 120 -1.00 -6.09 4.77
CA ILE A 120 -1.42 -5.00 5.66
C ILE A 120 -2.95 -5.01 5.85
N ALA A 121 -3.73 -5.11 4.77
CA ALA A 121 -5.18 -5.19 4.85
C ALA A 121 -5.65 -6.38 5.70
N ALA A 122 -5.03 -7.55 5.52
CA ALA A 122 -5.33 -8.74 6.32
C ALA A 122 -5.03 -8.51 7.81
N LEU A 123 -3.91 -7.87 8.15
CA LEU A 123 -3.56 -7.55 9.54
C LEU A 123 -4.58 -6.58 10.16
N ILE A 124 -4.97 -5.55 9.44
CA ILE A 124 -5.98 -4.58 9.90
C ILE A 124 -7.33 -5.27 10.15
N LEU A 125 -7.77 -6.14 9.22
CA LEU A 125 -9.03 -6.88 9.38
C LEU A 125 -9.00 -7.91 10.51
N LEU A 126 -7.83 -8.44 10.85
CA LEU A 126 -7.64 -9.35 11.98
C LEU A 126 -7.56 -8.61 13.32
N GLN A 127 -7.35 -7.29 13.33
CA GLN A 127 -7.09 -6.53 14.54
C GLN A 127 -8.15 -6.72 15.64
N PRO A 128 -9.48 -6.68 15.38
CA PRO A 128 -10.46 -6.86 16.45
C PRO A 128 -10.39 -8.23 17.13
N GLU A 129 -10.11 -9.29 16.36
CA GLU A 129 -9.97 -10.65 16.91
C GLU A 129 -8.67 -10.80 17.70
N LEU A 130 -7.58 -10.17 17.24
CA LEU A 130 -6.30 -10.13 17.94
C LEU A 130 -6.41 -9.35 19.26
N ASP A 131 -7.09 -8.19 19.25
CA ASP A 131 -7.33 -7.38 20.44
C ASP A 131 -8.19 -8.14 21.47
N LYS A 132 -9.25 -8.82 21.01
CA LYS A 132 -10.08 -9.68 21.86
C LYS A 132 -9.27 -10.79 22.51
N ASN A 133 -8.42 -11.47 21.73
CA ASN A 133 -7.54 -12.52 22.25
C ASN A 133 -6.56 -11.98 23.29
N TYR A 134 -5.94 -10.82 23.00
CA TYR A 134 -5.03 -10.18 23.94
C TYR A 134 -5.70 -9.86 25.28
N GLN A 135 -6.90 -9.27 25.24
CA GLN A 135 -7.65 -8.94 26.47
C GLN A 135 -8.01 -10.20 27.27
N ALA A 136 -8.47 -11.27 26.60
CA ALA A 136 -8.80 -12.52 27.26
C ALA A 136 -7.59 -13.13 28.00
N VAL A 137 -6.42 -13.17 27.35
CA VAL A 137 -5.18 -13.69 27.96
C VAL A 137 -4.71 -12.80 29.11
N LYS A 138 -4.75 -11.47 28.92
CA LYS A 138 -4.38 -10.49 29.96
C LYS A 138 -5.24 -10.67 31.22
N SER A 139 -6.56 -10.77 31.06
CA SER A 139 -7.49 -10.97 32.18
C SER A 139 -7.27 -12.30 32.90
N ALA A 140 -6.98 -13.38 32.17
CA ALA A 140 -6.71 -14.68 32.78
C ALA A 140 -5.39 -14.71 33.57
N THR A 141 -4.38 -13.93 33.16
CA THR A 141 -3.05 -13.90 33.80
C THR A 141 -3.03 -13.09 35.08
N VAL A 142 -3.84 -12.03 35.18
CA VAL A 142 -3.92 -11.15 36.38
C VAL A 142 -4.77 -11.76 37.49
N ALA A 143 -5.55 -12.81 37.20
CA ALA A 143 -6.41 -13.49 38.18
C ALA A 143 -5.68 -14.57 39.02
N LEU A 144 -4.35 -14.61 38.98
CA LEU A 144 -3.47 -15.43 39.84
C LEU A 144 -2.83 -14.57 40.92
#